data_AF-A0AAV4A3J4-F1
#
_entry.id   AF-A0AAV4A3J4-F1
#
_cell.length_a   1.000
_cell.length_b   1.000
_cell.length_c   1.000
_cell.angle_alpha   90.00
_cell.angle_beta   90.00
_cell.angle_gamma   90.00
#
_symmetry.space_group_name_H-M   'P 1'
#
loop_
_entity.id
_entity.type
_entity.pdbx_description
1 polymer ?
#
loop_
_entity_poly.entity_id
_entity_poly.type
_entity_poly.pdbx_seq_one_letter_code
_entity_poly.pdbx_strand_id
1 'polypeptide(L)'
;MAKLRQCCFLIVQTVFFTTFFLKIQASRGCGRWLETSRGECLMLYRWPEKTWHDARLACQSMGADLVTIRDEIKSNLIKSEKSNH
;
A
#
# COMPACT_ATOMS: atom_id res chain seq x y z
N MET A 1 12.10 -49.10 17.55
CA MET A 1 12.34 -47.96 18.47
C MET A 1 13.18 -46.91 17.75
N ALA A 2 12.97 -45.63 18.04
CA ALA A 2 13.60 -44.45 17.41
C ALA A 2 13.03 -43.94 16.06
N LYS A 3 11.71 -44.07 15.83
CA LYS A 3 10.93 -43.13 14.98
C LYS A 3 10.71 -41.76 15.67
N LEU A 4 11.52 -41.46 16.70
CA LEU A 4 11.37 -40.34 17.62
C LEU A 4 12.31 -39.16 17.30
N ARG A 5 13.28 -39.33 16.38
CA ARG A 5 14.19 -38.24 15.94
C ARG A 5 13.70 -37.46 14.72
N GLN A 6 12.70 -37.98 14.00
CA GLN A 6 12.20 -37.37 12.77
C GLN A 6 11.04 -36.38 13.01
N CYS A 7 10.26 -36.56 14.09
CA CYS A 7 9.15 -35.66 14.41
C CYS A 7 9.63 -34.28 14.87
N CYS A 8 10.77 -34.20 15.57
CA CYS A 8 11.30 -32.94 16.10
C CYS A 8 11.75 -31.98 14.97
N PHE A 9 12.28 -32.51 13.87
CA PHE A 9 12.76 -31.70 12.74
C PHE A 9 11.62 -31.10 11.90
N LEU A 10 10.49 -31.79 11.78
CA LEU A 10 9.34 -31.33 11.01
C LEU A 10 8.57 -30.20 11.71
N ILE A 11 8.49 -30.21 13.06
CA ILE A 11 7.83 -29.15 13.82
C ILE A 11 8.62 -27.84 13.75
N VAL A 12 9.96 -27.92 13.79
CA VAL A 12 10.81 -26.73 13.68
C VAL A 12 10.69 -26.09 12.30
N GLN A 13 10.60 -26.87 11.22
CA GLN A 13 10.41 -26.34 9.87
C GLN A 13 9.01 -25.74 9.65
N THR A 14 7.94 -26.36 10.16
CA THR A 14 6.59 -25.82 10.00
C THR A 14 6.35 -24.58 10.85
N VAL A 15 6.93 -24.49 12.05
CA VAL A 15 6.84 -23.28 12.88
C VAL A 15 7.70 -22.16 12.31
N PHE A 16 8.91 -22.43 11.80
CA PHE A 16 9.70 -21.42 11.08
C PHE A 16 8.94 -20.92 9.85
N PHE A 17 8.41 -21.83 9.02
CA PHE A 17 7.71 -21.43 7.80
C PHE A 17 6.41 -20.68 8.16
N THR A 18 5.57 -21.17 9.07
CA THR A 18 4.31 -20.48 9.39
C THR A 18 4.51 -19.14 10.12
N THR A 19 5.48 -19.00 11.02
CA THR A 19 5.79 -17.73 11.70
C THR A 19 6.47 -16.72 10.77
N PHE A 20 7.33 -17.21 9.86
CA PHE A 20 7.95 -16.40 8.82
C PHE A 20 6.90 -15.95 7.78
N PHE A 21 6.03 -16.85 7.31
CA PHE A 21 4.98 -16.53 6.34
C PHE A 21 3.93 -15.57 6.90
N LEU A 22 3.51 -15.67 8.18
CA LEU A 22 2.52 -14.75 8.74
C LEU A 22 3.07 -13.34 9.03
N LYS A 23 4.38 -13.16 9.20
CA LYS A 23 5.00 -11.84 9.37
C LYS A 23 5.40 -11.17 8.05
N ILE A 24 5.42 -11.92 6.94
CA ILE A 24 5.69 -11.40 5.59
C ILE A 24 4.39 -11.09 4.84
N GLN A 25 3.28 -10.96 5.54
CA GLN A 25 2.18 -10.12 5.07
C GLN A 25 2.61 -8.66 5.22
N ALA A 26 3.61 -8.24 4.44
CA ALA A 26 3.82 -6.84 4.15
C ALA A 26 2.47 -6.34 3.66
N SER A 27 1.83 -5.51 4.47
CA SER A 27 0.68 -4.74 4.04
C SER A 27 1.11 -3.94 2.81
N ARG A 28 0.86 -4.49 1.62
CA ARG A 28 0.89 -3.78 0.33
C ARG A 28 -0.30 -2.83 0.27
N GLY A 29 -0.44 -1.99 1.28
CA GLY A 29 -1.50 -1.01 1.38
C GLY A 29 -0.86 0.36 1.35
N CYS A 30 -1.49 1.28 0.65
CA CYS A 30 -1.08 2.67 0.55
C CYS A 30 -1.17 3.46 1.89
N GLY A 31 -1.27 2.79 3.04
CA GLY A 31 -1.45 3.43 4.35
C GLY A 31 -2.69 4.32 4.36
N ARG A 32 -2.48 5.64 4.50
CA ARG A 32 -3.54 6.67 4.45
C ARG A 32 -3.79 7.23 3.03
N TRP A 33 -3.03 6.78 2.04
CA TRP A 33 -3.15 7.23 0.66
C TRP A 33 -4.21 6.39 -0.05
N LEU A 34 -4.82 6.96 -1.08
CA LEU A 34 -5.79 6.23 -1.91
C LEU A 34 -5.07 5.22 -2.78
N GLU A 35 -5.49 3.97 -2.73
CA GLU A 35 -4.97 2.93 -3.60
C GLU A 35 -5.78 2.87 -4.90
N THR A 36 -5.06 2.86 -6.03
CA THR A 36 -5.62 2.66 -7.36
C THR A 36 -5.68 1.16 -7.67
N SER A 37 -6.57 0.74 -8.58
CA SER A 37 -6.64 -0.65 -9.05
C SER A 37 -5.32 -1.20 -9.62
N ARG A 38 -4.39 -0.31 -9.99
CA ARG A 38 -3.03 -0.65 -10.47
C ARG A 38 -1.97 -0.71 -9.36
N GLY A 39 -2.35 -0.53 -8.09
CA GLY A 39 -1.41 -0.45 -6.97
C GLY A 39 -0.67 0.89 -6.87
N GLU A 40 -1.18 1.94 -7.53
CA GLU A 40 -0.65 3.31 -7.40
C GLU A 40 -1.25 3.99 -6.17
N CYS A 41 -0.43 4.66 -5.37
CA CYS A 41 -0.88 5.42 -4.20
C CYS A 41 -1.06 6.90 -4.54
N LEU A 42 -2.23 7.45 -4.24
CA LEU A 42 -2.62 8.83 -4.54
C LEU A 42 -2.90 9.61 -3.26
N MET A 43 -2.40 10.84 -3.21
CA MET A 43 -2.68 11.76 -2.11
C MET A 43 -3.39 13.00 -2.65
N LEU A 44 -4.47 13.39 -1.97
CA LEU A 44 -5.30 14.51 -2.37
C LEU A 44 -5.12 15.68 -1.41
N TYR A 45 -4.77 16.83 -1.99
CA TYR A 45 -4.63 18.10 -1.28
C TYR A 45 -5.79 18.99 -1.69
N ARG A 46 -6.68 19.28 -0.73
CA ARG A 46 -7.83 20.17 -0.95
C ARG A 46 -7.52 21.62 -0.59
N TRP A 47 -6.73 21.83 0.47
CA TRP A 47 -6.34 23.15 0.96
C TRP A 47 -4.93 23.13 1.56
N PRO A 48 -4.17 24.24 1.49
CA PRO A 48 -4.46 25.43 0.69
C PRO A 48 -4.32 25.18 -0.80
N GLU A 49 -5.02 25.97 -1.62
CA GLU A 49 -4.82 25.97 -3.07
C GLU A 49 -3.38 26.36 -3.40
N LYS A 50 -2.78 25.62 -4.32
CA LYS A 50 -1.41 25.83 -4.79
C LYS A 50 -1.45 26.08 -6.28
N THR A 51 -0.51 26.87 -6.78
CA THR A 51 -0.28 26.93 -8.23
C THR A 51 0.10 25.53 -8.74
N TRP A 52 -0.13 25.25 -10.02
CA TRP A 52 0.25 23.96 -10.60
C TRP A 52 1.72 23.61 -10.36
N HIS A 53 2.60 24.62 -10.46
CA HIS A 53 4.03 24.46 -10.25
C HIS A 53 4.35 24.12 -8.77
N ASP A 54 3.77 24.87 -7.83
CA ASP A 54 3.98 24.64 -6.40
C ASP A 54 3.41 23.29 -5.94
N ALA A 55 2.27 22.88 -6.51
CA ALA A 55 1.67 21.57 -6.25
C ALA A 55 2.58 20.44 -6.73
N ARG A 56 3.19 20.60 -7.92
CA ARG A 56 4.14 19.63 -8.45
C ARG A 56 5.39 19.52 -7.59
N LEU A 57 5.99 20.65 -7.21
CA LEU A 57 7.16 20.67 -6.33
C LEU A 57 6.85 20.04 -4.97
N ALA A 58 5.65 20.27 -4.43
CA ALA A 58 5.21 19.62 -3.19
C ALA A 58 5.05 18.10 -3.35
N CYS A 59 4.49 17.61 -4.46
CA CYS A 59 4.43 16.17 -4.73
C CYS A 59 5.83 15.56 -4.84
N GLN A 60 6.74 16.24 -5.55
CA GLN A 60 8.12 15.81 -5.75
C GLN A 60 8.94 15.78 -4.46
N SER A 61 8.71 16.73 -3.55
CA SER A 61 9.38 16.75 -2.24
C SER A 61 9.00 15.56 -1.36
N MET A 62 7.87 14.91 -1.63
CA MET A 62 7.43 13.68 -0.95
C MET A 62 7.81 12.40 -1.69
N GLY A 63 8.57 12.49 -2.79
CA GLY A 63 8.92 11.35 -3.63
C GLY A 63 7.81 10.86 -4.56
N ALA A 64 6.81 11.69 -4.84
CA ALA A 64 5.73 11.44 -5.79
C ALA A 64 5.74 12.47 -6.95
N ASP A 65 4.79 12.40 -7.87
CA ASP A 65 4.55 13.46 -8.88
C ASP A 65 3.04 13.68 -9.02
N LEU A 66 2.63 14.72 -9.75
CA LEU A 66 1.24 14.98 -10.05
C LEU A 66 0.61 13.81 -10.81
N VAL A 67 -0.57 13.41 -10.36
CA VAL A 67 -1.33 12.34 -10.99
C VAL A 67 -1.80 12.75 -12.38
N THR A 68 -1.63 11.85 -13.35
CA THR A 68 -2.29 11.98 -14.66
C THR A 68 -3.65 11.30 -14.59
N ILE A 69 -4.72 12.05 -14.85
CA ILE A 69 -6.09 11.52 -14.78
C ILE A 69 -6.34 10.60 -15.98
N ARG A 70 -6.42 9.31 -15.72
CA ARG A 70 -6.90 8.26 -16.64
C ARG A 70 -8.23 7.71 -16.14
N ASP A 71 -9.00 7.03 -16.99
CA ASP A 71 -10.33 6.52 -16.64
C ASP A 71 -10.34 5.63 -15.39
N GLU A 72 -9.27 4.84 -15.18
CA GLU A 72 -9.11 3.97 -14.02
C GLU A 72 -8.91 4.73 -12.69
N ILE A 73 -8.30 5.92 -12.73
CA ILE A 73 -8.02 6.76 -11.55
C ILE A 73 -9.26 7.57 -11.17
N LYS A 74 -10.07 7.96 -12.16
CA LYS A 74 -11.30 8.74 -11.99
C LYS A 74 -12.24 8.12 -10.95
N SER A 75 -12.39 6.80 -10.96
CA SER A 75 -13.25 6.07 -10.01
C SER A 75 -12.80 6.24 -8.55
N ASN A 76 -11.49 6.36 -8.29
CA ASN A 76 -10.97 6.51 -6.93
C ASN A 76 -11.06 7.96 -6.47
N LEU A 77 -10.82 8.93 -7.36
CA LEU A 77 -11.01 10.36 -7.09
C LEU A 77 -12.46 10.67 -6.69
N ILE A 78 -13.43 10.08 -7.38
CA ILE A 78 -14.87 10.24 -7.06
C ILE A 78 -15.19 9.65 -5.68
N LYS A 79 -14.56 8.54 -5.28
CA LYS A 79 -14.77 7.93 -3.96
C LYS A 79 -14.23 8.82 -2.83
N SER A 80 -13.03 9.40 -2.99
CA SER A 80 -12.49 10.36 -2.00
C SER A 80 -13.33 11.61 -1.85
N GLU A 81 -13.88 12.12 -2.95
CA GLU A 81 -14.75 13.29 -2.90
C GLU A 81 -16.03 12.99 -2.11
N LYS A 82 -16.60 11.80 -2.31
CA LYS A 82 -17.81 11.35 -1.59
C LYS A 82 -17.57 11.02 -0.11
N SER A 83 -16.33 10.70 0.29
CA SER A 83 -16.01 10.43 1.70
C SER A 83 -15.87 11.69 2.57
N ASN A 84 -15.99 12.88 1.97
CA ASN A 84 -15.95 14.17 2.67
C ASN A 84 -17.35 14.82 2.81
N HIS A 85 -18.41 14.03 2.71
CA HIS A 85 -19.77 14.44 3.06
C HIS A 85 -20.39 13.45 4.05
#